data_AF-A0A436ZVB2-F1
#
_entry.id   AF-A0A436ZVB2-F1
#
_cell.length_a   1.000
_cell.length_b   1.000
_cell.length_c   1.000
_cell.angle_alpha   90.00
_cell.angle_beta   90.00
_cell.angle_gamma   90.00
#
_symmetry.space_group_name_H-M   'P 1'
#
loop_
_entity.id
_entity.type
_entity.pdbx_description
1 polymer ?
#
loop_
_entity_poly.entity_id
_entity_poly.type
_entity_poly.pdbx_seq_one_letter_code
_entity_poly.pdbx_strand_id
1 'polypeptide(L)'
;MSSEILQTSAPEPIDSTGSPRKFGVFDLRPFGITAVNFLGGILNIVKESLRSTYKITRSIVGIHCPIPQPPPAAPRDVFLCCRRLVDKQAVYGPINVMNSHDKQFFRLMKRAYKSLRGSFGWISFREIARFRFVKFQPFYKIHVSCSETDQLPKRGHQEYEIDYPVGYVPDSLPFKPPIAPEILLYFYNNPGCADSIEKLLRFIPKRIVNNPNPPDEAWGLYAEEGLSMGKFLMAGLVIAVLSTIFIGLWLFYHPGDLQNAFTPMFVVSVVGALLVAPEFMGYGSKKKRS
;
A
#
# COMPACT_ATOMS: atom_id res chain seq x y z
N MET A 1 -58.26 43.99 38.33
CA MET A 1 -58.84 42.68 38.67
C MET A 1 -60.07 42.51 37.80
N SER A 2 -59.98 41.57 36.85
CA SER A 2 -61.05 40.95 36.04
C SER A 2 -62.07 41.83 35.33
N SER A 3 -61.98 41.87 33.99
CA SER A 3 -63.11 42.12 33.10
C SER A 3 -63.08 41.11 31.96
N GLU A 4 -64.14 40.28 31.89
CA GLU A 4 -64.48 39.33 30.83
C GLU A 4 -64.87 40.03 29.53
N ILE A 5 -64.49 39.49 28.36
CA ILE A 5 -65.20 39.62 27.06
C ILE A 5 -64.87 38.35 26.24
N LEU A 6 -65.80 37.38 26.16
CA LEU A 6 -66.76 37.13 25.07
C LEU A 6 -66.19 36.37 23.85
N GLN A 7 -66.59 35.09 23.72
CA GLN A 7 -66.55 34.31 22.49
C GLN A 7 -67.59 34.85 21.49
N THR A 8 -67.22 34.97 20.21
CA THR A 8 -68.20 35.11 19.12
C THR A 8 -67.69 34.37 17.88
N SER A 9 -68.61 33.59 17.31
CA SER A 9 -68.49 32.66 16.21
C SER A 9 -68.37 33.31 14.82
N ALA A 10 -67.90 32.49 13.87
CA ALA A 10 -67.54 32.72 12.48
C ALA A 10 -68.58 33.38 11.54
N PRO A 11 -68.18 33.64 10.29
CA PRO A 11 -68.92 33.03 9.18
C PRO A 11 -68.01 32.36 8.12
N GLU A 12 -68.45 31.19 7.65
CA GLU A 12 -68.00 30.55 6.39
C GLU A 12 -68.47 31.34 5.16
N PRO A 13 -67.75 31.23 4.04
CA PRO A 13 -68.34 31.31 2.71
C PRO A 13 -68.29 29.96 1.96
N ILE A 14 -69.47 29.48 1.60
CA ILE A 14 -69.78 28.55 0.49
C ILE A 14 -69.91 29.46 -0.75
N ASP A 15 -69.42 29.21 -1.97
CA ASP A 15 -69.61 28.08 -2.86
C ASP A 15 -68.71 28.19 -4.12
N SER A 16 -68.74 27.14 -4.94
CA SER A 16 -68.71 27.11 -6.41
C SER A 16 -67.46 26.53 -7.09
N THR A 17 -67.61 25.25 -7.46
CA THR A 17 -67.07 24.60 -8.66
C THR A 17 -65.54 24.56 -8.85
N GLY A 18 -64.97 23.36 -8.70
CA GLY A 18 -63.70 23.03 -9.35
C GLY A 18 -62.86 22.03 -8.59
N SER A 19 -62.95 20.76 -8.99
CA SER A 19 -62.05 19.66 -8.63
C SER A 19 -60.62 20.10 -8.26
N PRO A 20 -60.14 19.83 -7.03
CA PRO A 20 -58.71 19.79 -6.76
C PRO A 20 -58.18 18.41 -7.13
N ARG A 21 -57.22 18.40 -8.07
CA ARG A 21 -56.41 17.24 -8.44
C ARG A 21 -55.86 16.57 -7.17
N LYS A 22 -56.10 15.26 -7.03
CA LYS A 22 -55.35 14.40 -6.10
C LYS A 22 -53.86 14.51 -6.47
N PHE A 23 -53.11 15.33 -5.73
CA PHE A 23 -51.66 15.21 -5.69
C PHE A 23 -51.33 14.06 -4.73
N GLY A 24 -50.52 13.14 -5.24
CA GLY A 24 -50.24 11.85 -4.62
C GLY A 24 -49.74 11.98 -3.19
N VAL A 25 -50.33 11.15 -2.34
CA VAL A 25 -49.71 10.67 -1.11
C VAL A 25 -48.37 10.05 -1.51
N PHE A 26 -47.27 10.78 -1.31
CA PHE A 26 -45.94 10.17 -1.29
C PHE A 26 -45.78 9.52 0.07
N ASP A 27 -46.06 8.23 0.09
CA ASP A 27 -45.76 7.29 1.16
C ASP A 27 -44.23 7.21 1.32
N LEU A 28 -43.67 8.11 2.14
CA LEU A 28 -42.27 8.06 2.54
C LEU A 28 -42.11 7.06 3.67
N ARG A 29 -41.99 5.79 3.28
CA ARG A 29 -41.42 4.75 4.14
C ARG A 29 -40.03 5.20 4.62
N PRO A 30 -39.69 5.03 5.91
CA PRO A 30 -38.35 5.33 6.39
C PRO A 30 -37.36 4.31 5.80
N PHE A 31 -36.55 4.74 4.84
CA PHE A 31 -35.38 3.98 4.42
C PHE A 31 -34.35 4.00 5.56
N GLY A 32 -34.44 3.00 6.43
CA GLY A 32 -33.38 2.62 7.35
C GLY A 32 -32.19 2.07 6.56
N ILE A 33 -31.34 2.96 6.06
CA ILE A 33 -30.04 2.58 5.52
C ILE A 33 -29.07 2.53 6.70
N THR A 34 -29.02 1.38 7.38
CA THR A 34 -27.98 1.09 8.36
C THR A 34 -26.64 1.03 7.60
N ALA A 35 -25.62 1.75 8.09
CA ALA A 35 -24.28 1.86 7.49
C ALA A 35 -23.58 0.51 7.18
N VAL A 36 -24.13 -0.60 7.69
CA VAL A 36 -23.70 -1.98 7.44
C VAL A 36 -23.94 -2.42 5.98
N ASN A 37 -24.98 -1.90 5.31
CA ASN A 37 -25.35 -2.36 3.96
C ASN A 37 -24.48 -1.76 2.84
N PHE A 38 -23.87 -0.59 3.06
CA PHE A 38 -22.99 0.04 2.07
C PHE A 38 -21.62 -0.64 2.00
N LEU A 39 -21.09 -1.09 3.15
CA LEU A 39 -19.85 -1.86 3.25
C LEU A 39 -20.00 -3.29 2.68
N GLY A 40 -21.18 -3.92 2.87
CA GLY A 40 -21.49 -5.24 2.30
C GLY A 40 -21.53 -5.25 0.76
N GLY A 41 -22.06 -4.19 0.15
CA GLY A 41 -22.11 -4.05 -1.31
C GLY A 41 -20.72 -3.89 -1.96
N ILE A 42 -19.83 -3.12 -1.34
CA ILE A 42 -18.45 -2.93 -1.84
C ILE A 42 -17.63 -4.22 -1.68
N LEU A 43 -17.85 -5.01 -0.61
CA LEU A 43 -17.13 -6.27 -0.41
C LEU A 43 -17.49 -7.35 -1.45
N ASN A 44 -18.75 -7.41 -1.89
CA ASN A 44 -19.19 -8.37 -2.89
C ASN A 44 -18.69 -8.02 -4.31
N ILE A 45 -18.69 -6.73 -4.68
CA ILE A 45 -18.14 -6.27 -5.96
C ILE A 45 -16.63 -6.58 -6.08
N VAL A 46 -15.89 -6.48 -4.98
CA VAL A 46 -14.45 -6.84 -4.94
C VAL A 46 -14.25 -8.37 -4.98
N LYS A 47 -15.16 -9.16 -4.40
CA LYS A 47 -15.10 -10.63 -4.40
C LYS A 47 -15.38 -11.23 -5.78
N GLU A 48 -16.35 -10.67 -6.52
CA GLU A 48 -16.68 -11.07 -7.90
C GLU A 48 -15.52 -10.73 -8.86
N SER A 49 -14.91 -9.54 -8.70
CA SER A 49 -13.80 -9.10 -9.56
C SER A 49 -12.50 -9.89 -9.33
N LEU A 50 -12.28 -10.47 -8.15
CA LEU A 50 -11.09 -11.29 -7.85
C LEU A 50 -11.20 -12.75 -8.32
N ARG A 51 -12.41 -13.23 -8.65
CA ARG A 51 -12.64 -14.60 -9.15
C ARG A 51 -12.39 -14.73 -10.66
N SER A 52 -12.36 -13.62 -11.40
CA SER A 52 -12.24 -13.61 -12.87
C SER A 52 -10.81 -13.58 -13.41
N THR A 53 -9.78 -13.37 -12.58
CA THR A 53 -8.41 -13.12 -13.07
C THR A 53 -7.44 -14.29 -12.89
N TYR A 54 -7.91 -15.43 -12.37
CA TYR A 54 -7.07 -16.61 -12.11
C TYR A 54 -7.42 -17.77 -13.04
N LYS A 55 -7.34 -17.57 -14.36
CA LYS A 55 -7.48 -18.70 -15.31
C LYS A 55 -6.97 -18.42 -16.73
N ILE A 56 -5.77 -17.89 -16.91
CA ILE A 56 -5.11 -17.98 -18.22
C ILE A 56 -3.61 -18.19 -17.99
N THR A 57 -3.13 -19.41 -18.24
CA THR A 57 -2.00 -19.72 -19.14
C THR A 57 -1.74 -21.23 -19.06
N ARG A 58 -2.11 -21.98 -20.11
CA ARG A 58 -1.61 -23.35 -20.31
C ARG A 58 -1.36 -23.57 -21.80
N SER A 59 -0.12 -24.00 -22.07
CA SER A 59 0.41 -24.73 -23.23
C SER A 59 0.20 -24.20 -24.65
N ILE A 60 1.30 -23.77 -25.26
CA ILE A 60 1.62 -24.11 -26.65
C ILE A 60 3.03 -24.71 -26.65
N VAL A 61 3.12 -26.01 -26.86
CA VAL A 61 4.36 -26.74 -27.14
C VAL A 61 4.45 -26.88 -28.65
N GLY A 62 5.29 -26.08 -29.29
CA GLY A 62 5.73 -26.28 -30.66
C GLY A 62 7.10 -26.96 -30.64
N ILE A 63 7.19 -28.16 -31.21
CA ILE A 63 8.45 -28.90 -31.36
C ILE A 63 9.25 -28.21 -32.47
N HIS A 64 10.39 -27.62 -32.12
CA HIS A 64 11.40 -27.17 -33.08
C HIS A 64 12.74 -27.80 -32.69
N CYS A 65 13.40 -28.46 -33.65
CA CYS A 65 14.68 -29.13 -33.44
C CYS A 65 15.76 -28.14 -32.97
N PRO A 66 16.58 -28.48 -31.94
CA PRO A 66 17.59 -27.56 -31.46
C PRO A 66 18.81 -27.57 -32.39
N ILE A 67 19.01 -26.44 -33.07
CA ILE A 67 20.33 -25.97 -33.51
C ILE A 67 21.21 -25.87 -32.24
N PRO A 68 22.51 -26.24 -32.25
CA PRO A 68 23.38 -26.12 -31.09
C PRO A 68 23.44 -24.66 -30.63
N GLN A 69 22.70 -24.32 -29.57
CA GLN A 69 22.77 -23.00 -28.97
C GLN A 69 24.07 -22.93 -28.15
N PRO A 70 24.81 -21.80 -28.21
CA PRO A 70 25.86 -21.52 -27.25
C PRO A 70 25.27 -21.64 -25.83
N PRO A 71 26.07 -22.07 -24.84
CA PRO A 71 25.58 -22.42 -23.50
C PRO A 71 24.65 -21.31 -22.97
N PRO A 72 23.46 -21.66 -22.46
CA PRO A 72 22.49 -20.68 -21.99
C PRO A 72 23.17 -19.77 -20.97
N ALA A 73 23.18 -18.47 -21.27
CA ALA A 73 23.76 -17.47 -20.39
C ALA A 73 23.13 -17.63 -18.99
N ALA A 74 23.98 -17.70 -17.97
CA ALA A 74 23.53 -17.87 -16.60
C ALA A 74 22.51 -16.76 -16.24
N PRO A 75 21.38 -17.10 -15.59
CA PRO A 75 20.39 -16.13 -15.18
C PRO A 75 21.03 -15.15 -14.20
N ARG A 76 20.71 -13.87 -14.38
CA ARG A 76 21.14 -12.79 -13.49
C ARG A 76 19.93 -12.34 -12.71
N ASP A 77 19.81 -12.83 -11.48
CA ASP A 77 18.65 -12.56 -10.63
C ASP A 77 19.04 -11.64 -9.46
N VAL A 78 18.30 -10.55 -9.29
CA VAL A 78 18.38 -9.69 -8.10
C VAL A 78 17.24 -10.08 -7.17
N PHE A 79 17.54 -10.37 -5.90
CA PHE A 79 16.48 -10.65 -4.93
C PHE A 79 15.95 -9.38 -4.30
N LEU A 80 14.61 -9.27 -4.26
CA LEU A 80 13.90 -8.25 -3.52
C LEU A 80 13.16 -8.88 -2.35
N CYS A 81 13.47 -8.41 -1.15
CA CYS A 81 12.80 -8.76 0.09
C CYS A 81 11.85 -7.63 0.49
N CYS A 82 10.67 -7.96 1.00
CA CYS A 82 9.74 -6.97 1.55
C CYS A 82 8.87 -7.59 2.63
N ARG A 83 8.31 -6.75 3.50
CA ARG A 83 7.35 -7.21 4.52
C ARG A 83 5.98 -7.41 3.87
N ARG A 84 5.41 -8.60 4.03
CA ARG A 84 4.03 -8.86 3.59
C ARG A 84 3.03 -8.18 4.52
N LEU A 85 1.99 -7.59 3.94
CA LEU A 85 0.98 -6.83 4.69
C LEU A 85 0.17 -7.72 5.66
N VAL A 86 -0.16 -8.94 5.24
CA VAL A 86 -1.04 -9.86 5.98
C VAL A 86 -0.29 -10.56 7.12
N ASP A 87 0.82 -11.21 6.79
CA ASP A 87 1.51 -12.11 7.73
C ASP A 87 2.57 -11.39 8.57
N LYS A 88 2.82 -10.09 8.29
CA LYS A 88 3.86 -9.26 8.91
C LYS A 88 5.29 -9.84 8.81
N GLN A 89 5.50 -10.92 8.06
CA GLN A 89 6.78 -11.56 7.82
C GLN A 89 7.44 -11.04 6.55
N ALA A 90 8.77 -11.10 6.49
CA ALA A 90 9.51 -10.76 5.29
C ALA A 90 9.44 -11.92 4.29
N VAL A 91 9.19 -11.57 3.02
CA VAL A 91 9.19 -12.48 1.88
C VAL A 91 10.16 -11.99 0.83
N TYR A 92 10.72 -12.91 0.04
CA TYR A 92 11.59 -12.57 -1.09
C TYR A 92 10.97 -12.97 -2.43
N GLY A 93 11.44 -12.33 -3.50
CA GLY A 93 11.17 -12.73 -4.87
C GLY A 93 12.34 -12.37 -5.79
N PRO A 94 12.65 -13.24 -6.77
CA PRO A 94 13.68 -12.96 -7.77
C PRO A 94 13.18 -11.93 -8.80
N ILE A 95 14.09 -11.07 -9.22
CA ILE A 95 13.91 -10.14 -10.35
C ILE A 95 14.97 -10.53 -11.38
N ASN A 96 14.52 -11.10 -12.49
CA ASN A 96 15.43 -11.39 -13.59
C ASN A 96 15.85 -10.08 -14.28
N VAL A 97 17.15 -9.83 -14.30
CA VAL A 97 17.74 -8.61 -14.88
C VAL A 97 18.62 -8.90 -16.10
N MET A 98 18.46 -10.07 -16.71
CA MET A 98 19.20 -10.43 -17.92
C MET A 98 18.95 -9.38 -19.01
N ASN A 99 20.02 -8.78 -19.54
CA ASN A 99 19.97 -7.71 -20.55
C ASN A 99 19.12 -6.48 -20.18
N SER A 100 18.88 -6.25 -18.88
CA SER A 100 18.08 -5.11 -18.42
C SER A 100 18.93 -3.86 -18.21
N HIS A 101 18.41 -2.72 -18.65
CA HIS A 101 18.93 -1.40 -18.29
C HIS A 101 18.35 -0.91 -16.95
N ASP A 102 18.98 0.06 -16.31
CA ASP A 102 18.59 0.59 -14.99
C ASP A 102 17.11 0.98 -14.93
N LYS A 103 16.59 1.70 -15.94
CA LYS A 103 15.16 2.04 -16.04
C LYS A 103 14.24 0.82 -16.08
N GLN A 104 14.62 -0.22 -16.82
CA GLN A 104 13.84 -1.46 -16.87
C GLN A 104 13.90 -2.17 -15.52
N PHE A 105 15.07 -2.23 -14.90
CA PHE A 105 15.25 -2.77 -13.56
C PHE A 105 14.33 -2.10 -12.53
N PHE A 106 14.30 -0.76 -12.43
CA PHE A 106 13.42 -0.08 -11.46
C PHE A 106 11.92 -0.32 -11.73
N ARG A 107 11.52 -0.47 -13.01
CA ARG A 107 10.15 -0.86 -13.37
C ARG A 107 9.83 -2.29 -12.96
N LEU A 108 10.77 -3.23 -13.17
CA LEU A 108 10.62 -4.62 -12.74
C LEU A 108 10.59 -4.73 -11.22
N MET A 109 11.44 -3.98 -10.52
CA MET A 109 11.45 -3.89 -9.06
C MET A 109 10.12 -3.39 -8.50
N LYS A 110 9.52 -2.36 -9.12
CA LYS A 110 8.15 -1.91 -8.79
C LYS A 110 7.10 -3.01 -8.95
N ARG A 111 7.17 -3.79 -10.05
CA ARG A 111 6.23 -4.89 -10.31
C ARG A 111 6.42 -6.02 -9.29
N ALA A 112 7.66 -6.42 -9.05
CA ALA A 112 8.00 -7.46 -8.07
C ALA A 112 7.54 -7.06 -6.66
N TYR A 113 7.80 -5.82 -6.23
CA TYR A 113 7.33 -5.31 -4.95
C TYR A 113 5.81 -5.38 -4.81
N LYS A 114 5.06 -4.90 -5.82
CA LYS A 114 3.59 -4.97 -5.82
C LYS A 114 3.09 -6.41 -5.75
N SER A 115 3.73 -7.32 -6.48
CA SER A 115 3.40 -8.75 -6.47
C SER A 115 3.66 -9.40 -5.10
N LEU A 116 4.80 -9.08 -4.46
CA LEU A 116 5.18 -9.65 -3.17
C LEU A 116 4.33 -9.11 -2.01
N ARG A 117 4.04 -7.80 -2.03
CA ARG A 117 3.24 -7.13 -1.01
C ARG A 117 1.76 -7.54 -1.04
N GLY A 118 1.22 -7.83 -2.23
CA GLY A 118 -0.16 -8.26 -2.44
C GLY A 118 -1.12 -7.12 -2.86
N SER A 119 -2.36 -7.49 -3.18
CA SER A 119 -3.33 -6.64 -3.89
C SER A 119 -3.95 -5.50 -3.07
N PHE A 120 -3.77 -5.45 -1.74
CA PHE A 120 -4.36 -4.41 -0.86
C PHE A 120 -3.49 -3.15 -0.70
N GLY A 121 -2.60 -2.87 -1.65
CA GLY A 121 -1.68 -1.72 -1.58
C GLY A 121 -2.37 -0.34 -1.52
N TRP A 122 -3.62 -0.22 -1.99
CA TRP A 122 -4.36 1.05 -2.05
C TRP A 122 -4.95 1.49 -0.70
N ILE A 123 -5.28 0.53 0.19
CA ILE A 123 -5.75 0.82 1.56
C ILE A 123 -4.55 1.03 2.51
N SER A 124 -3.34 0.73 2.04
CA SER A 124 -2.17 0.79 2.90
C SER A 124 -1.59 2.21 3.00
N PHE A 125 -1.63 2.73 4.22
CA PHE A 125 -0.91 3.93 4.64
C PHE A 125 0.61 3.78 4.63
N ARG A 126 1.12 2.58 4.32
CA ARG A 126 2.54 2.31 4.23
C ARG A 126 3.08 2.57 2.83
N GLU A 127 4.24 3.18 2.76
CA GLU A 127 5.02 3.36 1.54
C GLU A 127 6.45 2.89 1.76
N ILE A 128 7.19 2.64 0.67
CA ILE A 128 8.61 2.33 0.79
C ILE A 128 9.32 3.60 1.25
N ALA A 129 9.95 3.54 2.42
CA ALA A 129 10.69 4.64 3.00
C ALA A 129 12.18 4.58 2.67
N ARG A 130 12.74 3.37 2.52
CA ARG A 130 14.15 3.17 2.12
C ARG A 130 14.40 1.78 1.57
N PHE A 131 15.49 1.64 0.82
CA PHE A 131 16.04 0.34 0.42
C PHE A 131 17.33 0.06 1.18
N ARG A 132 17.52 -1.21 1.56
CA ARG A 132 18.68 -1.67 2.31
C ARG A 132 19.31 -2.88 1.63
N PHE A 133 20.63 -2.99 1.65
CA PHE A 133 21.31 -4.19 1.19
C PHE A 133 21.36 -5.17 2.35
N VAL A 134 20.72 -6.33 2.22
CA VAL A 134 20.65 -7.30 3.32
C VAL A 134 21.14 -8.65 2.89
N LYS A 135 21.82 -9.33 3.82
CA LYS A 135 21.93 -10.78 3.82
C LYS A 135 20.63 -11.35 4.37
N PHE A 136 20.08 -12.37 3.73
CA PHE A 136 18.86 -13.03 4.18
C PHE A 136 18.98 -14.54 4.05
N GLN A 137 18.23 -15.24 4.91
CA GLN A 137 18.15 -16.69 4.92
C GLN A 137 16.68 -17.11 4.76
N PRO A 138 16.34 -17.88 3.72
CA PRO A 138 15.01 -18.45 3.58
C PRO A 138 14.82 -19.56 4.63
N PHE A 139 13.71 -19.52 5.35
CA PHE A 139 13.39 -20.56 6.35
C PHE A 139 12.16 -21.39 5.96
N TYR A 140 11.25 -20.84 5.14
CA TYR A 140 10.09 -21.58 4.67
C TYR A 140 9.56 -21.01 3.35
N LYS A 141 9.65 -21.78 2.26
CA LYS A 141 9.21 -21.38 0.92
C LYS A 141 9.79 -20.01 0.51
N ILE A 142 8.96 -18.96 0.60
CA ILE A 142 9.28 -17.58 0.23
C ILE A 142 9.58 -16.68 1.46
N HIS A 143 9.44 -17.20 2.67
CA HIS A 143 9.64 -16.45 3.90
C HIS A 143 11.11 -16.43 4.29
N VAL A 144 11.58 -15.24 4.69
CA VAL A 144 13.00 -14.97 4.96
C VAL A 144 13.21 -14.28 6.28
N SER A 145 14.35 -14.59 6.90
CA SER A 145 14.94 -13.79 7.95
C SER A 145 15.98 -12.87 7.32
N CYS A 146 15.80 -11.56 7.41
CA CYS A 146 16.75 -10.57 6.90
C CYS A 146 17.67 -10.11 8.04
N SER A 147 18.95 -9.88 7.73
CA SER A 147 19.89 -9.25 8.64
C SER A 147 19.42 -7.86 9.06
N GLU A 148 19.65 -7.50 10.32
CA GLU A 148 19.32 -6.18 10.83
C GLU A 148 20.28 -5.10 10.32
N THR A 149 21.48 -5.47 9.90
CA THR A 149 22.53 -4.57 9.39
C THR A 149 22.69 -4.67 7.88
N ASP A 150 23.16 -3.58 7.28
CA ASP A 150 23.42 -3.58 5.84
C ASP A 150 24.66 -4.42 5.52
N GLN A 151 24.55 -5.30 4.53
CA GLN A 151 25.59 -6.25 4.16
C GLN A 151 25.58 -6.52 2.66
N LEU A 152 26.77 -6.73 2.10
CA LEU A 152 27.00 -7.13 0.72
C LEU A 152 27.81 -8.43 0.66
N PRO A 153 27.73 -9.17 -0.45
CA PRO A 153 28.57 -10.36 -0.62
C PRO A 153 30.04 -9.96 -0.68
N LYS A 154 30.96 -10.77 -0.16
CA LYS A 154 32.40 -10.45 -0.21
C LYS A 154 32.89 -10.26 -1.65
N ARG A 155 33.97 -9.50 -1.84
CA ARG A 155 34.59 -9.32 -3.17
C ARG A 155 35.02 -10.69 -3.72
N GLY A 156 34.61 -11.01 -4.96
CA GLY A 156 34.92 -12.29 -5.61
C GLY A 156 34.03 -13.46 -5.16
N HIS A 157 32.85 -13.20 -4.60
CA HIS A 157 31.90 -14.25 -4.23
C HIS A 157 31.52 -15.12 -5.44
N GLN A 158 31.59 -16.44 -5.31
CA GLN A 158 31.40 -17.38 -6.43
C GLN A 158 29.99 -17.33 -7.02
N GLU A 159 28.97 -17.10 -6.18
CA GLU A 159 27.57 -17.08 -6.62
C GLU A 159 27.01 -15.69 -7.00
N TYR A 160 27.77 -14.61 -6.79
CA TYR A 160 27.27 -13.24 -6.96
C TYR A 160 28.19 -12.39 -7.81
N GLU A 161 27.61 -11.74 -8.81
CA GLU A 161 28.24 -10.71 -9.63
C GLU A 161 27.87 -9.33 -9.08
N ILE A 162 28.88 -8.57 -8.65
CA ILE A 162 28.74 -7.19 -8.19
C ILE A 162 30.02 -6.41 -8.52
N ASP A 163 29.86 -5.22 -9.08
CA ASP A 163 30.96 -4.30 -9.28
C ASP A 163 31.13 -3.47 -8.01
N TYR A 164 32.36 -3.37 -7.51
CA TYR A 164 32.68 -2.49 -6.39
C TYR A 164 33.29 -1.19 -6.90
N PRO A 165 32.87 -0.01 -6.41
CA PRO A 165 33.54 1.25 -6.72
C PRO A 165 35.03 1.18 -6.38
N VAL A 166 35.86 1.91 -7.13
CA VAL A 166 37.31 1.96 -6.89
C VAL A 166 37.57 2.45 -5.45
N GLY A 167 38.35 1.69 -4.69
CA GLY A 167 38.64 1.99 -3.28
C GLY A 167 37.57 1.55 -2.27
N TYR A 168 36.47 0.92 -2.71
CA TYR A 168 35.42 0.43 -1.82
C TYR A 168 35.79 -0.87 -1.12
N VAL A 169 35.59 -0.92 0.20
CA VAL A 169 35.83 -2.09 1.05
C VAL A 169 34.48 -2.57 1.62
N PRO A 170 33.95 -3.74 1.20
CA PRO A 170 32.61 -4.21 1.58
C PRO A 170 32.43 -4.53 3.06
N ASP A 171 33.52 -4.67 3.82
CA ASP A 171 33.48 -4.97 5.26
C ASP A 171 34.06 -3.81 6.10
N SER A 172 34.07 -2.57 5.58
CA SER A 172 34.54 -1.40 6.35
C SER A 172 33.62 -1.08 7.52
N LEU A 173 34.18 -0.66 8.65
CA LEU A 173 33.44 -0.09 9.78
C LEU A 173 33.65 1.44 9.79
N PRO A 174 32.59 2.27 9.73
CA PRO A 174 31.17 1.93 9.56
C PRO A 174 30.85 1.44 8.13
N PHE A 175 29.91 0.48 8.01
CA PHE A 175 29.48 -0.01 6.69
C PHE A 175 28.73 1.09 5.96
N LYS A 176 29.18 1.39 4.74
CA LYS A 176 28.53 2.35 3.85
C LYS A 176 28.14 1.61 2.57
N PRO A 177 26.86 1.53 2.18
CA PRO A 177 26.50 0.88 0.93
C PRO A 177 27.09 1.65 -0.28
N PRO A 178 27.42 0.96 -1.39
CA PRO A 178 27.94 1.58 -2.61
C PRO A 178 26.96 2.59 -3.22
N ILE A 179 25.66 2.32 -3.07
CA ILE A 179 24.58 3.21 -3.47
C ILE A 179 23.86 3.69 -2.22
N ALA A 180 23.72 5.01 -2.09
CA ALA A 180 22.97 5.61 -0.99
C ALA A 180 21.48 5.17 -1.07
N PRO A 181 20.84 4.81 0.06
CA PRO A 181 19.43 4.42 0.09
C PRO A 181 18.48 5.43 -0.56
N GLU A 182 18.78 6.73 -0.44
CA GLU A 182 18.01 7.84 -0.98
C GLU A 182 18.03 7.84 -2.51
N ILE A 183 19.18 7.48 -3.10
CA ILE A 183 19.35 7.38 -4.56
C ILE A 183 18.52 6.22 -5.10
N LEU A 184 18.57 5.05 -4.44
CA LEU A 184 17.73 3.89 -4.80
C LEU A 184 16.24 4.23 -4.73
N LEU A 185 15.82 4.93 -3.67
CA LEU A 185 14.43 5.34 -3.50
C LEU A 185 14.00 6.35 -4.57
N TYR A 186 14.85 7.31 -4.90
CA TYR A 186 14.57 8.31 -5.94
C TYR A 186 14.30 7.65 -7.30
N PHE A 187 15.18 6.75 -7.75
CA PHE A 187 15.02 6.06 -9.04
C PHE A 187 13.92 5.02 -9.02
N TYR A 188 13.67 4.38 -7.87
CA TYR A 188 12.48 3.57 -7.70
C TYR A 188 11.23 4.40 -7.98
N ASN A 189 11.08 5.57 -7.36
CA ASN A 189 9.93 6.45 -7.54
C ASN A 189 9.87 7.04 -8.96
N ASN A 190 11.01 7.41 -9.54
CA ASN A 190 11.14 8.06 -10.84
C ASN A 190 11.99 7.22 -11.81
N PRO A 191 11.47 6.08 -12.33
CA PRO A 191 12.25 5.19 -13.18
C PRO A 191 12.63 5.83 -14.52
N GLY A 192 11.93 6.89 -14.96
CA GLY A 192 12.27 7.64 -16.17
C GLY A 192 13.60 8.39 -16.06
N CYS A 193 14.01 8.78 -14.85
CA CYS A 193 15.28 9.47 -14.62
C CYS A 193 16.47 8.51 -14.61
N ALA A 194 16.26 7.20 -14.53
CA ALA A 194 17.35 6.22 -14.42
C ALA A 194 18.14 6.04 -15.73
N ASP A 195 17.64 6.54 -16.87
CA ASP A 195 18.37 6.51 -18.15
C ASP A 195 19.61 7.43 -18.12
N SER A 196 19.64 8.44 -17.25
CA SER A 196 20.78 9.38 -17.19
C SER A 196 21.99 8.84 -16.42
N ILE A 197 21.81 7.76 -15.64
CA ILE A 197 22.88 7.13 -14.84
C ILE A 197 22.97 5.65 -15.23
N GLU A 198 23.69 5.32 -16.30
CA GLU A 198 23.73 3.96 -16.89
C GLU A 198 24.51 2.88 -16.10
N LYS A 199 24.67 3.01 -14.79
CA LYS A 199 25.63 2.15 -14.05
C LYS A 199 25.18 1.69 -12.66
N LEU A 200 23.97 2.02 -12.20
CA LEU A 200 23.53 1.65 -10.85
C LEU A 200 23.33 0.14 -10.70
N LEU A 201 22.79 -0.54 -11.71
CA LEU A 201 22.55 -1.98 -11.65
C LEU A 201 23.84 -2.81 -11.44
N ARG A 202 25.00 -2.25 -11.80
CA ARG A 202 26.30 -2.92 -11.61
C ARG A 202 26.69 -3.06 -10.15
N PHE A 203 26.29 -2.11 -9.31
CA PHE A 203 26.57 -2.10 -7.87
C PHE A 203 25.53 -2.88 -7.05
N ILE A 204 24.57 -3.51 -7.70
CA ILE A 204 23.53 -4.34 -7.05
C ILE A 204 23.96 -5.81 -7.17
N PRO A 205 23.91 -6.59 -6.08
CA PRO A 205 24.30 -7.99 -6.11
C PRO A 205 23.35 -8.79 -7.02
N LYS A 206 23.89 -9.35 -8.09
CA LYS A 206 23.19 -10.24 -9.03
C LYS A 206 23.64 -11.66 -8.76
N ARG A 207 22.71 -12.57 -8.49
CA ARG A 207 23.03 -14.00 -8.41
C ARG A 207 23.21 -14.56 -9.81
N ILE A 208 24.27 -15.34 -10.00
CA ILE A 208 24.66 -15.95 -11.29
C ILE A 208 24.50 -17.47 -11.32
N VAL A 209 23.88 -18.04 -10.30
CA VAL A 209 23.67 -19.50 -10.19
C VAL A 209 22.31 -19.87 -10.77
N ASN A 210 22.25 -20.96 -11.53
CA ASN A 210 21.03 -21.50 -12.14
C ASN A 210 19.95 -21.98 -11.14
N ASN A 211 20.16 -21.83 -9.83
CA ASN A 211 19.18 -22.23 -8.84
C ASN A 211 18.27 -21.04 -8.46
N PRO A 212 16.98 -21.07 -8.84
CA PRO A 212 16.05 -19.98 -8.55
C PRO A 212 15.78 -19.82 -7.05
N ASN A 213 16.02 -20.85 -6.24
CA ASN A 213 15.86 -20.80 -4.79
C ASN A 213 17.25 -20.70 -4.12
N PRO A 214 17.48 -19.73 -3.22
CA PRO A 214 18.68 -19.71 -2.40
C PRO A 214 18.63 -20.85 -1.36
N PRO A 215 19.66 -21.71 -1.28
CA PRO A 215 19.64 -22.88 -0.39
C PRO A 215 19.86 -22.48 1.07
N ASP A 216 20.83 -21.61 1.37
CA ASP A 216 21.20 -21.29 2.76
C ASP A 216 21.25 -19.79 3.03
N GLU A 217 22.00 -19.04 2.23
CA GLU A 217 22.21 -17.61 2.45
C GLU A 217 22.23 -16.86 1.13
N ALA A 218 21.60 -15.69 1.10
CA ALA A 218 21.54 -14.86 -0.09
C ALA A 218 21.63 -13.38 0.23
N TRP A 219 21.99 -12.59 -0.77
CA TRP A 219 22.05 -11.13 -0.68
C TRP A 219 21.05 -10.50 -1.63
N GLY A 220 20.45 -9.40 -1.20
CA GLY A 220 19.46 -8.70 -2.00
C GLY A 220 19.10 -7.35 -1.41
N LEU A 221 18.03 -6.77 -1.95
CA LEU A 221 17.48 -5.50 -1.51
C LEU A 221 16.28 -5.73 -0.61
N TYR A 222 16.27 -5.14 0.58
CA TYR A 222 15.11 -5.08 1.45
C TYR A 222 14.38 -3.76 1.27
N ALA A 223 13.12 -3.83 0.85
CA ALA A 223 12.21 -2.68 0.80
C ALA A 223 11.63 -2.44 2.19
N GLU A 224 12.14 -1.42 2.87
CA GLU A 224 11.64 -1.04 4.18
C GLU A 224 10.45 -0.09 4.05
N GLU A 225 9.36 -0.46 4.70
CA GLU A 225 8.12 0.30 4.67
C GLU A 225 8.01 1.23 5.88
N GLY A 226 7.67 2.49 5.62
CA GLY A 226 7.33 3.49 6.62
C GLY A 226 5.89 3.98 6.45
N LEU A 227 5.42 4.75 7.42
CA LEU A 227 4.14 5.46 7.32
C LEU A 227 4.27 6.63 6.36
N SER A 228 3.37 6.70 5.38
CA SER A 228 3.32 7.78 4.41
C SER A 228 2.60 8.99 5.01
N MET A 229 3.36 10.03 5.36
CA MET A 229 2.78 11.25 5.93
C MET A 229 1.75 11.89 5.00
N GLY A 230 2.00 11.88 3.68
CA GLY A 230 1.06 12.39 2.69
C GLY A 230 -0.28 11.66 2.72
N LYS A 231 -0.28 10.31 2.79
CA LYS A 231 -1.53 9.54 2.87
C LYS A 231 -2.27 9.77 4.19
N PHE A 232 -1.54 9.91 5.31
CA PHE A 232 -2.15 10.24 6.60
C PHE A 232 -2.82 11.61 6.57
N LEU A 233 -2.14 12.63 6.03
CA LEU A 233 -2.70 13.97 5.88
C LEU A 233 -3.94 13.96 4.98
N MET A 234 -3.89 13.26 3.85
CA MET A 234 -5.04 13.14 2.95
C MET A 234 -6.22 12.42 3.61
N ALA A 235 -5.99 11.35 4.35
CA ALA A 235 -7.07 10.67 5.07
C ALA A 235 -7.65 11.54 6.19
N GLY A 236 -6.80 12.26 6.94
CA GLY A 236 -7.24 13.23 7.94
C GLY A 236 -8.11 14.33 7.34
N LEU A 237 -7.72 14.86 6.17
CA LEU A 237 -8.51 15.86 5.43
C LEU A 237 -9.87 15.31 5.00
N VAL A 238 -9.92 14.09 4.45
CA VAL A 238 -11.18 13.44 4.05
C VAL A 238 -12.10 13.24 5.24
N ILE A 239 -11.57 12.75 6.37
CA ILE A 239 -12.34 12.57 7.61
C ILE A 239 -12.89 13.90 8.12
N ALA A 240 -12.07 14.95 8.11
CA ALA A 240 -12.49 16.28 8.54
C ALA A 240 -13.65 16.81 7.68
N VAL A 241 -13.53 16.75 6.35
CA VAL A 241 -14.58 17.18 5.42
C VAL A 241 -15.88 16.40 5.64
N LEU A 242 -15.81 15.07 5.73
CA LEU A 242 -16.98 14.23 5.97
C LEU A 242 -17.63 14.54 7.33
N SER A 243 -16.83 14.81 8.36
CA SER A 243 -17.34 15.18 9.68
C SER A 243 -18.02 16.54 9.66
N THR A 244 -17.47 17.53 8.93
CA THR A 244 -18.10 18.85 8.76
C THR A 244 -19.44 18.74 8.03
N ILE A 245 -19.51 17.92 6.96
CA ILE A 245 -20.76 17.65 6.24
C ILE A 245 -21.78 17.02 7.20
N PHE A 246 -21.36 16.02 7.98
CA PHE A 246 -22.23 15.37 8.95
C PHE A 246 -22.78 16.35 9.99
N ILE A 247 -21.93 17.21 10.56
CA ILE A 247 -22.36 18.22 11.53
C ILE A 247 -23.40 19.16 10.93
N GLY A 248 -23.16 19.65 9.71
CA GLY A 248 -24.10 20.54 9.02
C GLY A 248 -25.45 19.88 8.75
N LEU A 249 -25.44 18.63 8.26
CA LEU A 249 -26.67 17.86 8.05
C LEU A 249 -27.39 17.56 9.36
N TRP A 250 -26.66 17.17 10.41
CA TRP A 250 -27.23 16.86 11.72
C TRP A 250 -27.94 18.08 12.31
N LEU A 251 -27.27 19.24 12.34
CA LEU A 251 -27.83 20.47 12.89
C LEU A 251 -29.01 21.01 12.06
N PHE A 252 -29.07 20.69 10.77
CA PHE A 252 -30.23 21.01 9.93
C PHE A 252 -31.47 20.21 10.35
N TYR A 253 -31.33 18.92 10.66
CA TYR A 253 -32.44 18.07 11.11
C TYR A 253 -32.74 18.17 12.61
N HIS A 254 -31.73 18.47 13.42
CA HIS A 254 -31.78 18.53 14.89
C HIS A 254 -31.19 19.86 15.39
N PRO A 255 -31.93 20.97 15.25
CA PRO A 255 -31.45 22.27 15.69
C PRO A 255 -31.21 22.28 17.20
N GLY A 256 -30.06 22.79 17.62
CA GLY A 256 -29.65 22.88 19.03
C GLY A 256 -28.90 21.65 19.58
N ASP A 257 -28.84 20.55 18.84
CA ASP A 257 -28.13 19.34 19.27
C ASP A 257 -26.67 19.30 18.79
N LEU A 258 -25.87 20.23 19.34
CA LEU A 258 -24.45 20.35 18.99
C LEU A 258 -23.62 19.17 19.51
N GLN A 259 -23.96 18.65 20.69
CA GLN A 259 -23.17 17.60 21.35
C GLN A 259 -23.19 16.29 20.54
N ASN A 260 -24.35 15.86 20.06
CA ASN A 260 -24.45 14.65 19.24
C ASN A 260 -23.85 14.86 17.84
N ALA A 261 -23.93 16.09 17.29
CA ALA A 261 -23.31 16.42 16.00
C ALA A 261 -21.79 16.17 15.98
N PHE A 262 -21.09 16.49 17.08
CA PHE A 262 -19.62 16.32 17.18
C PHE A 262 -19.17 14.94 17.66
N THR A 263 -20.07 14.12 18.21
CA THR A 263 -19.73 12.81 18.76
C THR A 263 -18.98 11.90 17.77
N PRO A 264 -19.38 11.78 16.49
CA PRO A 264 -18.65 10.96 15.53
C PRO A 264 -17.21 11.42 15.28
N MET A 265 -16.96 12.73 15.24
CA MET A 265 -15.62 13.29 15.06
C MET A 265 -14.69 12.90 16.22
N PHE A 266 -15.22 12.97 17.46
CA PHE A 266 -14.48 12.55 18.64
C PHE A 266 -14.13 11.05 18.61
N VAL A 267 -15.10 10.20 18.30
CA VAL A 267 -14.90 8.74 18.21
C VAL A 267 -13.85 8.39 17.16
N VAL A 268 -13.95 8.98 15.95
CA VAL A 268 -12.98 8.74 14.87
C VAL A 268 -11.58 9.20 15.28
N SER A 269 -11.46 10.33 15.98
CA SER A 269 -10.17 10.86 16.45
C SER A 269 -9.52 9.93 17.48
N VAL A 270 -10.29 9.44 18.46
CA VAL A 270 -9.78 8.52 19.50
C VAL A 270 -9.36 7.18 18.89
N VAL A 271 -10.22 6.58 18.04
CA VAL A 271 -9.89 5.32 17.37
C VAL A 271 -8.68 5.49 16.44
N GLY A 272 -8.61 6.60 15.69
CA GLY A 272 -7.46 6.92 14.85
C GLY A 272 -6.16 7.02 15.65
N ALA A 273 -6.17 7.73 16.78
CA ALA A 273 -5.00 7.86 17.65
C ALA A 273 -4.54 6.49 18.19
N LEU A 274 -5.47 5.64 18.63
CA LEU A 274 -5.15 4.30 19.14
C LEU A 274 -4.56 3.38 18.08
N LEU A 275 -5.00 3.48 16.82
CA LEU A 275 -4.46 2.68 15.72
C LEU A 275 -3.03 3.09 15.34
N VAL A 276 -2.68 4.37 15.49
CA VAL A 276 -1.35 4.87 15.11
C VAL A 276 -0.35 4.83 16.27
N ALA A 277 -0.82 4.85 17.53
CA ALA A 277 0.03 4.87 18.73
C ALA A 277 1.12 3.77 18.77
N PRO A 278 0.86 2.49 18.43
CA PRO A 278 1.88 1.45 18.46
C PRO A 278 3.06 1.70 17.52
N GLU A 279 2.83 2.36 16.38
CA GLU A 279 3.89 2.66 15.40
C GLU A 279 4.84 3.75 15.93
N PHE A 280 4.32 4.74 16.67
CA PHE A 280 5.15 5.76 17.33
C PHE A 280 5.90 5.23 18.55
N MET A 281 5.26 4.36 19.33
CA MET A 281 5.88 3.73 20.51
C MET A 281 7.00 2.74 20.13
N GLY A 282 6.83 2.01 19.02
CA GLY A 282 7.85 1.08 18.51
C GLY A 282 9.14 1.77 18.02
N TYR A 283 9.07 3.05 17.65
CA TYR A 283 10.21 3.81 17.13
C TYR A 283 11.25 4.17 18.21
N GLY A 284 10.82 4.30 19.48
CA GLY A 284 11.69 4.68 20.58
C GLY A 284 12.60 3.56 21.13
N SER A 285 12.22 2.29 20.92
CA SER A 285 12.93 1.16 21.53
C SER A 285 14.22 0.76 20.78
N LYS A 286 14.27 0.98 19.46
CA LYS A 286 15.43 0.57 18.63
C LYS A 286 16.65 1.47 18.77
N LYS A 287 16.55 2.63 19.43
CA LYS A 287 17.66 3.59 19.56
C LYS A 287 18.58 3.32 20.77
N LYS A 288 18.29 2.32 21.61
CA LYS A 288 19.06 1.98 22.82
C LYS A 288 19.97 0.75 22.71
N ARG A 289 20.15 0.19 21.51
CA ARG A 289 21.17 -0.85 21.25
C ARG A 289 22.08 -0.38 20.12
N SER A 290 22.94 0.57 20.43
CA SER A 290 24.15 0.91 19.68
C SER A 290 25.22 1.29 20.68
#